data_AF-A0A357B0K8-F1
#
_entry.id   AF-A0A357B0K8-F1
#
_cell.length_a   1.000
_cell.length_b   1.000
_cell.length_c   1.000
_cell.angle_alpha   90.00
_cell.angle_beta   90.00
_cell.angle_gamma   90.00
#
_symmetry.space_group_name_H-M   'P 1'
#
loop_
_entity.id
_entity.type
_entity.pdbx_description
1 polymer ?
#
loop_
_entity_poly.entity_id
_entity_poly.type
_entity_poly.pdbx_seq_one_letter_code
_entity_poly.pdbx_strand_id
1 'polypeptide(L)'
;EIGTPQRTMAPRGFVKEAAEARETKPGEPVMATFRVDVMFRQNASWQGNLIWLDKKQESQFRSVLELIMIMDGALQAEKKENVS
;
A
#
# COMPACT_ATOMS: atom_id res chain seq x y z
N GLU A 1 7.93 4.31 -39.76
CA GLU A 1 8.72 3.51 -38.81
C GLU A 1 7.93 3.42 -37.51
N ILE A 2 7.47 2.21 -37.16
CA ILE A 2 6.61 1.99 -36.00
C ILE A 2 7.54 1.88 -34.79
N GLY A 3 7.52 2.88 -33.92
CA GLY A 3 8.32 2.94 -32.71
C GLY A 3 8.16 1.64 -31.91
N THR A 4 9.28 1.02 -31.56
CA THR A 4 9.35 -0.19 -30.75
C THR A 4 8.46 -0.06 -29.51
N PRO A 5 7.69 -1.10 -29.13
CA PRO A 5 6.87 -1.04 -27.92
C PRO A 5 7.77 -0.76 -26.72
N GLN A 6 7.43 0.26 -25.92
CA GLN A 6 8.17 0.56 -24.71
C GLN A 6 8.17 -0.68 -23.81
N ARG A 7 9.38 -1.17 -23.49
CA ARG A 7 9.61 -2.26 -22.56
C ARG A 7 9.23 -1.78 -21.15
N THR A 8 7.96 -1.93 -20.80
CA THR A 8 7.38 -1.64 -19.48
C THR A 8 7.99 -2.44 -18.32
N MET A 9 8.91 -3.37 -18.63
CA MET A 9 9.61 -4.25 -17.71
C MET A 9 11.05 -3.81 -17.39
N ALA A 10 11.43 -2.55 -17.64
CA ALA A 10 12.65 -2.03 -17.01
C ALA A 10 12.51 -2.24 -15.49
N PRO A 11 13.49 -2.89 -14.82
CA PRO A 11 13.41 -3.09 -13.38
C PRO A 11 13.33 -1.70 -12.74
N ARG A 12 12.17 -1.38 -12.16
CA ARG A 12 12.02 -0.22 -11.30
C ARG A 12 12.87 -0.47 -10.07
N GLY A 13 14.14 -0.06 -10.14
CA GLY A 13 14.99 0.05 -8.97
C GLY A 13 14.42 1.17 -8.11
N PHE A 14 14.23 0.92 -6.83
CA PHE A 14 14.05 2.01 -5.88
C PHE A 14 15.30 2.90 -6.00
N VAL A 15 15.12 4.13 -6.47
CA VAL A 15 16.13 5.18 -6.26
C VAL A 15 16.33 5.24 -4.76
N LYS A 16 17.56 4.99 -4.32
CA LYS A 16 17.97 4.92 -2.91
C LYS A 16 17.61 6.16 -2.11
N GLU A 17 17.25 7.24 -2.80
CA GLU A 17 16.86 8.55 -2.25
C GLU A 17 15.46 8.57 -1.62
N ALA A 18 14.58 7.61 -1.93
CA ALA A 18 13.30 7.44 -1.22
C ALA A 18 13.42 6.54 0.04
N ALA A 19 14.61 6.00 0.30
CA ALA A 19 14.88 5.11 1.44
C ALA A 19 15.30 5.87 2.71
N GLU A 20 15.00 7.16 2.81
CA GLU A 20 14.66 7.74 4.11
C GLU A 20 13.26 7.24 4.52
N ALA A 21 13.12 5.92 4.64
CA ALA A 21 12.06 5.37 5.46
C ALA A 21 12.28 6.02 6.83
N ARG A 22 11.39 6.94 7.23
CA ARG A 22 11.40 7.53 8.56
C ARG A 22 11.61 6.37 9.54
N GLU A 23 12.78 6.29 10.15
CA GLU A 23 12.96 5.41 11.28
C GLU A 23 11.91 5.86 12.29
N THR A 24 10.96 4.97 12.58
CA THR A 24 9.95 5.23 13.60
C THR A 24 10.73 5.50 14.87
N LYS A 25 10.67 6.74 15.35
CA LYS A 25 11.35 7.10 16.60
C LYS A 25 10.78 6.17 17.68
N PRO A 26 11.63 5.51 18.49
CA PRO A 26 11.14 4.66 19.55
C PRO A 26 10.21 5.49 20.45
N GLY A 27 8.91 5.17 20.43
CA GLY A 27 7.86 5.87 21.18
C GLY A 27 6.74 6.49 20.35
N GLU A 28 6.80 6.48 19.01
CA GLU A 28 5.64 6.90 18.19
C GLU A 28 4.55 5.81 18.20
N PRO A 29 3.28 6.14 18.53
CA PRO A 29 2.21 5.14 18.55
C PRO A 29 1.95 4.62 17.14
N VAL A 30 1.88 3.29 17.00
CA VAL A 30 1.49 2.65 15.75
C VAL A 30 0.03 3.02 15.47
N MET A 31 -0.20 3.77 14.39
CA MET A 31 -1.54 4.25 14.04
C MET A 31 -2.44 3.15 13.48
N ALA A 32 -1.88 2.23 12.69
CA ALA A 32 -2.59 1.07 12.16
C ALA A 32 -1.60 0.00 11.66
N THR A 33 -1.95 -1.28 11.82
CA THR A 33 -1.17 -2.41 11.34
C THR A 33 -1.92 -3.18 10.26
N PHE A 34 -1.35 -3.26 9.06
CA PHE A 34 -1.93 -3.96 7.92
C PHE A 34 -1.07 -5.15 7.48
N ARG A 35 -1.73 -6.25 7.14
CA ARG A 35 -1.16 -7.37 6.40
C ARG A 35 -1.65 -7.32 4.96
N VAL A 36 -0.71 -7.35 4.01
CA VAL A 36 -1.01 -7.33 2.57
C VAL A 36 -0.61 -8.67 1.97
N ASP A 37 -1.60 -9.44 1.50
CA ASP A 37 -1.38 -10.69 0.79
C ASP A 37 -1.48 -10.41 -0.73
N VAL A 38 -0.35 -10.40 -1.43
CA VAL A 38 -0.29 -10.15 -2.88
C VAL A 38 -0.49 -11.45 -3.64
N MET A 39 -1.63 -11.59 -4.32
CA MET A 39 -1.99 -12.79 -5.08
C MET A 39 -1.56 -12.70 -6.56
N PHE A 40 -1.69 -11.52 -7.17
CA PHE A 40 -1.36 -11.33 -8.58
C PHE A 40 -0.53 -10.07 -8.82
N ARG A 41 0.38 -10.14 -9.81
CA ARG A 41 1.24 -9.03 -10.26
C ARG A 41 1.16 -8.85 -11.78
N GLN A 42 -0.02 -8.46 -12.26
CA GLN A 42 -0.31 -8.26 -13.69
C GLN A 42 -0.52 -6.78 -13.99
N ASN A 43 -0.37 -6.37 -15.25
CA ASN A 43 -0.60 -4.99 -15.71
C ASN A 43 0.19 -3.94 -14.90
N ALA A 44 1.41 -4.30 -14.47
CA ALA A 44 2.24 -3.44 -13.64
C ALA A 44 1.57 -3.00 -12.31
N SER A 45 0.61 -3.79 -11.81
CA SER A 45 -0.14 -3.56 -10.58
C SER A 45 -0.14 -4.80 -9.67
N TRP A 46 -0.45 -4.61 -8.39
CA TRP A 46 -0.73 -5.68 -7.44
C TRP A 46 -2.22 -5.85 -7.24
N GLN A 47 -2.62 -7.09 -6.93
CA GLN A 47 -3.98 -7.47 -6.58
C GLN A 47 -3.93 -8.54 -5.49
N GLY A 48 -4.90 -8.54 -4.59
CA GLY A 48 -4.97 -9.48 -3.49
C GLY A 48 -5.81 -8.98 -2.33
N ASN A 49 -5.42 -9.36 -1.12
CA ASN A 49 -6.17 -9.08 0.10
C ASN A 49 -5.38 -8.16 1.05
N LEU A 50 -6.10 -7.29 1.72
CA LEU A 50 -5.63 -6.42 2.78
C LEU A 50 -6.37 -6.80 4.06
N ILE A 51 -5.63 -7.19 5.09
CA ILE A 51 -6.18 -7.49 6.42
C ILE A 51 -5.69 -6.40 7.37
N TRP A 52 -6.63 -5.67 7.93
CA TRP A 52 -6.34 -4.76 9.03
C TRP A 52 -6.33 -5.55 10.34
N LEU A 53 -5.15 -5.67 10.96
CA LEU A 53 -4.96 -6.54 12.12
C LEU A 53 -5.65 -5.99 13.38
N ASP A 54 -5.68 -4.67 13.55
CA ASP A 54 -6.25 -4.04 14.75
C ASP A 54 -7.77 -4.22 14.81
N LYS A 55 -8.44 -4.13 13.65
CA LYS A 55 -9.90 -4.26 13.53
C LYS A 55 -10.39 -5.60 12.98
N LYS A 56 -9.47 -6.53 12.69
CA LYS A 56 -9.74 -7.82 12.01
C LYS A 56 -10.62 -7.67 10.76
N GLN A 57 -10.46 -6.56 10.04
CA GLN A 57 -11.22 -6.29 8.84
C GLN A 57 -10.45 -6.77 7.62
N GLU A 58 -11.09 -7.55 6.75
CA GLU A 58 -10.52 -7.99 5.48
C GLU A 58 -11.13 -7.19 4.33
N SER A 59 -10.30 -6.82 3.36
CA SER A 59 -10.70 -6.11 2.16
C SER A 59 -9.90 -6.62 0.97
N GLN A 60 -10.53 -6.66 -0.19
CA GLN A 60 -9.87 -7.07 -1.44
C GLN A 60 -9.50 -5.84 -2.25
N PHE A 61 -8.34 -5.87 -2.89
CA PHE A 61 -7.88 -4.83 -3.80
C PHE A 61 -7.54 -5.41 -5.16
N ARG A 62 -7.95 -4.72 -6.22
CA ARG A 62 -7.73 -5.06 -7.63
C ARG A 62 -6.69 -4.15 -8.29
N SER A 63 -6.18 -3.17 -7.57
CA SER A 63 -5.04 -2.35 -7.99
C SER A 63 -4.25 -1.77 -6.81
N VAL A 64 -3.03 -1.31 -7.06
CA VAL A 64 -2.23 -0.58 -6.05
C VAL A 64 -2.93 0.70 -5.59
N LEU A 65 -3.62 1.40 -6.48
CA LEU A 65 -4.36 2.60 -6.10
C LEU A 65 -5.52 2.27 -5.16
N GLU A 66 -6.25 1.20 -5.44
CA GLU A 66 -7.34 0.71 -4.58
C GLU A 66 -6.81 0.29 -3.20
N LEU A 67 -5.66 -0.37 -3.14
CA LEU A 67 -4.97 -0.68 -1.88
C LEU A 67 -4.73 0.59 -1.04
N ILE A 68 -4.19 1.64 -1.65
CA ILE A 68 -3.91 2.92 -0.97
C ILE A 68 -5.21 3.57 -0.50
N MET A 69 -6.26 3.58 -1.33
CA MET A 69 -7.56 4.16 -0.95
C MET A 69 -8.21 3.43 0.23
N ILE A 70 -8.09 2.10 0.29
CA ILE A 70 -8.61 1.32 1.42
C ILE A 70 -7.84 1.67 2.71
N MET A 71 -6.50 1.73 2.65
CA MET A 71 -5.67 2.13 3.79
C MET A 71 -5.99 3.55 4.27
N ASP A 72 -6.13 4.50 3.34
CA ASP A 72 -6.48 5.88 3.66
C ASP A 72 -7.86 5.97 4.33
N GLY A 73 -8.85 5.25 3.80
CA GLY A 73 -10.18 5.16 4.40
C GLY A 73 -10.16 4.56 5.82
N ALA A 74 -9.35 3.52 6.04
CA ALA A 74 -9.14 2.91 7.35
C ALA A 74 -8.55 3.92 8.36
N LEU A 75 -7.50 4.64 7.97
CA LEU A 75 -6.87 5.66 8.83
C LEU A 75 -7.82 6.84 9.14
N GLN A 76 -8.65 7.25 8.18
CA GLN A 76 -9.67 8.27 8.42
C GLN A 76 -10.76 7.80 9.40
N ALA A 77 -11.11 6.51 9.37
CA ALA A 77 -12.05 5.93 10.32
C ALA A 77 -11.48 5.93 11.76
N GLU A 78 -10.20 5.54 11.95
CA GLU A 78 -9.52 5.62 13.26
C GLU A 78 -9.50 7.03 13.83
N LYS A 79 -9.22 8.02 12.98
CA LYS A 79 -9.15 9.42 13.42
C LYS A 79 -10.49 9.93 13.93
N LYS A 80 -11.61 9.47 13.36
CA LYS A 80 -12.95 9.87 13.82
C LYS A 80 -13.32 9.25 15.16
N GLU A 81 -12.90 8.01 15.43
CA GLU A 81 -13.17 7.34 16.70
C GLU A 81 -12.37 7.93 17.87
N ASN A 82 -11.15 8.42 17.64
CA ASN A 82 -10.33 9.04 18.69
C ASN A 82 -10.71 10.51 19.02
N VAL A 83 -11.67 11.09 18.31
CA VAL A 83 -12.09 12.50 18.47
C VAL A 83 -13.51 12.61 19.06
N SER A 84 -14.20 11.49 19.27
CA SER A 84 -15.53 11.43 19.91
C SER A 84 -15.41 11.01 21.37
#